data_AF-G2E8I2-F1
#
_entry.id   AF-G2E8I2-F1
#
_cell.length_a   1.000
_cell.length_b   1.000
_cell.length_c   1.000
_cell.angle_alpha   90.00
_cell.angle_beta   90.00
_cell.angle_gamma   90.00
#
_symmetry.space_group_name_H-M   'P 1'
#
loop_
_entity.id
_entity.type
_entity.pdbx_description
1 polymer ?
#
loop_
_entity_poly.entity_id
_entity_poly.type
_entity_poly.pdbx_seq_one_letter_code
_entity_poly.pdbx_strand_id
1 'polypeptide(L)' 'SKLFEEFPALKKRYWGRHFWARGYFCATVGELSEEMIKQYLEHHFEPDPAAEFRVEP' A
#
# COMPACT_ATOMS: atom_id res chain seq x y z
N SER A 1 16.63 19.87 13.45
CA SER A 1 16.44 18.54 12.82
C SER A 1 17.66 17.76 13.22
N LYS A 2 17.45 16.64 13.92
CA LYS A 2 18.53 15.85 14.54
C LYS A 2 19.67 15.56 13.56
N LEU A 3 19.32 15.25 12.32
CA LEU A 3 20.29 14.95 11.26
C LEU A 3 21.27 16.10 10.95
N PHE A 4 20.85 17.36 11.04
CA PHE A 4 21.75 18.51 10.86
C PHE A 4 22.52 18.89 12.15
N GLU A 5 22.05 18.43 13.31
CA GLU A 5 22.72 18.63 14.60
C GLU A 5 23.85 17.62 14.77
N GLU A 6 23.58 16.35 14.46
CA GLU A 6 24.55 15.25 14.51
C GLU A 6 25.59 15.34 13.36
N PHE A 7 25.21 15.89 12.20
CA PHE A 7 26.09 15.98 11.02
C PHE A 7 26.21 17.42 10.48
N PRO A 8 27.04 18.29 11.11
CA PRO A 8 27.18 19.70 10.70
C PRO A 8 27.62 19.90 9.26
N ALA A 9 28.37 18.95 8.67
CA ALA A 9 28.79 18.98 7.27
C ALA A 9 27.61 19.06 6.29
N LEU A 10 26.44 18.50 6.64
CA LEU A 10 25.25 18.52 5.80
C LEU A 10 24.69 19.93 5.59
N LYS A 11 24.93 20.87 6.52
CA LYS A 11 24.52 22.28 6.37
C LYS A 11 25.23 22.98 5.21
N LYS A 12 26.45 22.55 4.87
CA LYS A 12 27.20 23.09 3.72
C LYS A 12 26.67 22.57 2.38
N ARG A 13 26.19 21.33 2.38
CA ARG A 13 25.71 20.63 1.18
C ARG A 13 24.24 20.94 0.86
N TYR A 14 23.39 21.05 1.87
CA TYR A 14 21.95 21.29 1.73
C TYR A 14 21.57 22.64 2.32
N TRP A 15 21.58 23.65 1.45
CA TRP A 15 21.22 25.02 1.80
C TRP A 15 19.73 25.11 2.16
N GLY A 16 19.38 25.97 3.13
CA GLY A 16 17.99 26.10 3.59
C GLY A 16 17.46 24.92 4.42
N ARG A 17 18.34 23.99 4.84
CA ARG A 17 17.98 22.82 5.68
C ARG A 17 16.92 21.89 5.05
N HIS A 18 16.80 21.89 3.72
CA HIS A 18 15.95 20.95 2.99
C HIS A 18 16.73 19.66 2.71
N PHE A 19 16.51 18.65 3.55
CA PHE A 19 17.17 17.35 3.39
C PHE A 19 16.33 16.37 2.55
N TRP A 20 15.01 16.36 2.77
CA TRP A 20 14.06 15.54 2.03
C TRP A 20 13.27 16.39 1.01
N ALA A 21 12.80 15.74 -0.05
CA ALA A 21 11.79 16.33 -0.92
C ALA A 21 10.49 16.57 -0.13
N ARG A 22 9.61 17.42 -0.67
CA ARG A 22 8.34 17.77 -0.02
C ARG A 22 7.33 16.61 0.06
N GLY A 23 7.53 15.56 -0.73
CA GLY A 23 6.63 14.42 -0.81
C GLY A 23 7.15 13.20 -0.05
N TYR A 24 6.23 12.27 0.22
CA TYR A 24 6.54 10.94 0.72
C TYR A 24 5.74 9.90 -0.08
N PHE A 25 6.25 8.67 -0.11
CA PHE A 25 5.55 7.51 -0.64
C PHE A 25 5.28 6.54 0.50
N CYS A 26 4.06 6.01 0.56
CA CYS A 26 3.66 5.01 1.54
C CYS A 26 2.79 3.97 0.84
N ALA A 27 3.05 2.70 1.09
CA ALA A 27 2.26 1.58 0.62
C ALA A 27 2.11 0.57 1.75
N THR A 28 0.96 -0.09 1.81
CA THR A 28 0.78 -1.23 2.72
C THR A 28 1.57 -2.42 2.19
N VAL A 29 2.19 -3.15 3.11
CA VAL A 29 2.76 -4.47 2.83
C VAL A 29 1.86 -5.47 3.51
N GLY A 30 1.18 -6.30 2.71
CA GLY A 30 0.35 -7.39 3.20
C GLY A 30 1.10 -8.72 3.07
N GLU A 31 0.94 -9.59 4.05
CA GLU A 31 1.30 -11.00 3.93
C GLU A 31 0.15 -11.70 3.19
N LEU A 32 0.43 -12.27 2.02
CA LEU A 32 -0.54 -13.01 1.23
C LEU A 32 -0.29 -14.51 1.45
N SER A 33 -1.16 -15.16 2.24
CA SER A 33 -1.06 -16.60 2.47
C SER A 33 -1.89 -17.41 1.48
N GLU A 34 -1.54 -18.69 1.30
CA GLU A 34 -2.28 -19.62 0.45
C GLU A 34 -3.71 -19.84 0.96
N GLU A 35 -3.91 -19.86 2.28
CA GLU A 35 -5.21 -19.99 2.93
C GLU A 35 -6.14 -18.82 2.60
N MET A 36 -5.61 -17.59 2.59
CA MET A 36 -6.39 -16.40 2.22
C MET A 36 -6.85 -16.46 0.76
N ILE A 37 -5.99 -16.96 -0.15
CA ILE A 37 -6.35 -17.14 -1.57
C ILE A 37 -7.43 -18.21 -1.72
N LYS A 38 -7.28 -19.35 -1.03
CA LYS A 38 -8.27 -20.44 -1.07
C LYS A 38 -9.63 -19.99 -0.54
N GLN A 39 -9.66 -19.35 0.62
CA GLN A 39 -10.89 -18.81 1.21
C GLN A 39 -11.57 -17.81 0.29
N TYR A 40 -10.81 -16.93 -0.36
CA TYR A 40 -11.37 -16.00 -1.34
C TYR A 40 -12.02 -16.76 -2.50
N LEU A 41 -11.30 -17.69 -3.14
CA LEU A 41 -11.80 -18.42 -4.31
C LEU A 41 -13.02 -19.27 -4.00
N GLU A 42 -13.08 -19.91 -2.82
CA GLU A 42 -14.23 -20.75 -2.42
C GLU A 42 -15.53 -19.96 -2.37
N HIS A 43 -15.52 -18.76 -1.78
CA HIS A 43 -16.73 -17.95 -1.62
C HIS A 43 -17.01 -17.05 -2.82
N HIS A 44 -16.04 -16.84 -3.72
CA HIS A 44 -16.20 -15.89 -4.84
C HIS A 44 -17.10 -16.41 -5.96
N PHE A 45 -17.25 -17.72 -6.09
CA PHE A 45 -18.08 -18.36 -7.12
C PHE A 45 -19.39 -18.93 -6.57
N GLU A 46 -19.73 -18.66 -5.29
CA GLU A 46 -21.02 -19.06 -4.78
C GLU A 46 -22.13 -18.34 -5.56
N PRO A 47 -23.08 -19.08 -6.15
CA PRO A 47 -24.16 -18.47 -6.89
C PRO A 47 -24.98 -17.63 -5.92
N ASP A 48 -25.07 -16.33 -6.20
CA ASP A 48 -25.94 -15.44 -5.44
C ASP A 48 -27.38 -15.97 -5.54
N PRO A 49 -28.00 -16.42 -4.43
CA PRO A 49 -29.35 -16.95 -4.46
C PRO A 49 -30.38 -15.90 -4.89
N ALA A 50 -30.02 -14.61 -4.89
CA ALA A 50 -30.83 -13.50 -5.39
C ALA A 50 -30.58 -13.15 -6.87
N ALA A 51 -29.61 -13.78 -7.54
CA ALA A 51 -29.38 -13.58 -8.97
C ALA A 51 -30.45 -14.31 -9.82
N GLU A 52 -31.68 -13.83 -9.74
CA GLU A 52 -32.80 -14.19 -10.62
C GLU A 52 -32.64 -13.52 -11.99
N PHE A 53 -31.47 -13.67 -12.64
CA PHE A 53 -31.26 -13.21 -14.01
C PHE A 53 -31.22 -14.41 -14.93
N ARG A 54 -32.38 -14.72 -15.53
CA ARG A 54 -32.51 -15.74 -16.59
C ARG A 54 -32.49 -15.04 -17.93
N VAL A 55 -31.51 -15.37 -18.77
CA VAL A 55 -31.49 -14.98 -20.18
C VAL A 55 -32.26 -16.05 -20.94
N GLU A 56 -33.43 -15.71 -21.47
CA GLU A 56 -34.19 -16.62 -22.33
C GLU A 56 -33.49 -16.80 -23.71
N PRO A 57 -33.67 -17.95 -24.38
CA PRO A 57 -32.95 -18.30 -25.61
C PRO A 57 -33.25 -17.40 -26.81
#